data_AF-A0AAZ3QPL3-F1
#
_entry.id   AF-A0AAZ3QPL3-F1
#
_cell.length_a   1.000
_cell.length_b   1.000
_cell.length_c   1.000
_cell.angle_alpha   90.00
_cell.angle_beta   90.00
_cell.angle_gamma   90.00
#
_symmetry.space_group_name_H-M   'P 1'
#
loop_
_entity.id
_entity.type
_entity.pdbx_description
1 polymer ?
#
loop_
_entity_poly.entity_id
_entity_poly.type
_entity_poly.pdbx_seq_one_letter_code
_entity_poly.pdbx_strand_id
1 'polypeptide(L)'
;MALSFKKDLEKYKEIDEDEILNNLSEQELKQLETALEEMDPENALLPASMRQKDHTVKAATGPYSREKLLSFLEKEALEYKDRDDVVSFSGERKGLGLLPPVCI
;
A
#
# COMPACT_ATOMS: atom_id res chain seq x y z
N MET A 1 13.85 -36.58 -6.20
CA MET A 1 13.10 -36.97 -4.98
C MET A 1 11.62 -36.86 -5.28
N ALA A 2 10.85 -37.95 -5.20
CA ALA A 2 9.41 -37.90 -5.39
C ALA A 2 8.79 -37.23 -4.16
N LEU A 3 8.24 -36.04 -4.36
CA LEU A 3 7.61 -35.24 -3.33
C LEU A 3 6.42 -36.01 -2.71
N SER A 4 6.45 -36.18 -1.40
CA SER A 4 5.50 -36.96 -0.58
C SER A 4 4.04 -36.49 -0.68
N PHE A 5 3.80 -35.30 -1.22
CA PHE A 5 2.47 -34.67 -1.38
C PHE A 5 1.61 -35.34 -2.48
N LYS A 6 2.20 -36.20 -3.32
CA LYS A 6 1.52 -36.77 -4.49
C LYS A 6 0.57 -37.93 -4.18
N LYS A 7 0.55 -38.45 -2.95
CA LYS A 7 -0.20 -39.68 -2.59
C LYS A 7 -1.69 -39.46 -2.32
N ASP A 8 -2.11 -38.26 -1.90
CA ASP A 8 -3.51 -37.97 -1.54
C ASP A 8 -4.28 -37.22 -2.65
N LEU A 9 -3.65 -37.02 -3.81
CA LEU A 9 -4.22 -36.23 -4.91
C LEU A 9 -5.33 -36.96 -5.69
N GLU A 10 -5.48 -38.27 -5.53
CA GLU A 10 -6.50 -39.05 -6.25
C GLU A 10 -7.93 -38.59 -5.94
N LYS A 11 -8.18 -38.13 -4.70
CA LYS A 11 -9.49 -37.60 -4.27
C LYS A 11 -9.90 -36.33 -5.01
N TYR A 12 -8.93 -35.58 -5.53
CA TYR A 12 -9.14 -34.28 -6.15
C TYR A 12 -9.14 -34.35 -7.69
N LYS A 13 -8.88 -35.53 -8.28
CA LYS A 13 -8.82 -35.71 -9.75
C LYS A 13 -10.18 -35.63 -10.46
N GLU A 14 -11.27 -35.90 -9.74
CA GLU A 14 -12.62 -35.95 -10.30
C GLU A 14 -13.41 -34.66 -10.06
N ILE A 15 -12.81 -33.66 -9.42
CA ILE A 15 -13.44 -32.37 -9.16
C ILE A 15 -13.35 -31.52 -10.42
N ASP A 16 -14.46 -30.92 -10.83
CA ASP A 16 -14.48 -29.97 -11.95
C ASP A 16 -13.95 -28.61 -11.49
N GLU A 17 -12.72 -28.29 -11.89
CA GLU A 17 -12.03 -27.05 -11.54
C GLU A 17 -12.74 -25.83 -12.17
N ASP A 18 -13.32 -25.98 -13.37
CA ASP A 18 -13.95 -24.88 -14.10
C ASP A 18 -15.30 -24.49 -13.46
N GLU A 19 -16.07 -25.45 -12.95
CA GLU A 19 -17.32 -25.17 -12.22
C GLU A 19 -17.05 -24.39 -10.92
N ILE A 20 -16.00 -24.75 -10.20
CA ILE A 20 -15.61 -24.06 -8.97
C ILE A 20 -15.19 -22.62 -9.28
N LEU A 21 -14.35 -22.42 -10.29
CA LEU A 21 -13.88 -21.10 -10.71
C LEU A 21 -15.01 -20.17 -11.17
N ASN A 22 -16.04 -20.71 -11.84
CA ASN A 22 -17.20 -19.94 -12.29
C ASN A 22 -18.12 -19.47 -11.15
N ASN A 23 -18.11 -20.15 -10.00
CA ASN A 23 -18.93 -19.78 -8.84
C ASN A 23 -18.31 -18.64 -8.01
N LEU A 24 -17.04 -18.30 -8.22
CA LEU A 24 -16.37 -17.20 -7.53
C LEU A 24 -16.69 -15.85 -8.18
N SER A 25 -16.83 -14.82 -7.36
CA SER A 25 -16.91 -13.44 -7.84
C SER A 25 -15.54 -12.93 -8.34
N GLU A 26 -15.54 -11.90 -9.18
CA GLU A 26 -14.31 -11.28 -9.69
C GLU A 26 -13.34 -10.82 -8.58
N GLN A 27 -13.87 -10.48 -7.40
CA GLN A 27 -13.08 -10.06 -6.25
C GLN A 27 -12.36 -11.25 -5.60
N GLU A 28 -13.04 -12.38 -5.48
CA GLU A 28 -12.47 -13.60 -4.88
C GLU A 28 -11.45 -14.25 -5.82
N LEU A 29 -11.68 -14.19 -7.14
CA LEU A 29 -10.68 -14.62 -8.13
C LEU A 29 -9.37 -13.82 -8.02
N LYS A 30 -9.45 -12.49 -7.85
CA LYS A 30 -8.25 -11.65 -7.64
C LYS A 30 -7.53 -11.99 -6.34
N GLN A 31 -8.28 -12.28 -5.27
CA GLN A 31 -7.68 -12.71 -4.00
C GLN A 31 -6.99 -14.06 -4.12
N LEU A 32 -7.58 -14.99 -4.88
CA LEU A 32 -6.98 -16.30 -5.15
C LEU A 32 -5.67 -16.17 -5.93
N GLU A 33 -5.65 -15.37 -7.00
CA GLU A 33 -4.44 -15.06 -7.77
C GLU A 33 -3.34 -14.47 -6.86
N THR A 34 -3.73 -13.50 -6.02
CA THR A 34 -2.84 -12.85 -5.04
C THR A 34 -2.20 -13.85 -4.06
N ALA A 35 -2.98 -14.83 -3.59
CA ALA A 35 -2.52 -15.86 -2.65
C ALA A 35 -1.62 -16.91 -3.32
N LEU A 36 -1.91 -17.26 -4.58
CA LEU A 36 -1.09 -18.18 -5.36
C LEU A 36 0.31 -17.60 -5.62
N GLU A 37 0.40 -16.31 -5.96
CA GLU A 37 1.70 -15.62 -6.12
C GLU A 37 2.53 -15.66 -4.84
N GLU A 38 1.93 -15.47 -3.67
CA GLU A 38 2.64 -15.47 -2.39
C GLU A 38 3.14 -16.86 -1.97
N MET A 39 2.40 -17.91 -2.34
CA MET A 39 2.76 -19.29 -2.02
C MET A 39 3.69 -19.95 -3.05
N ASP A 40 4.10 -19.23 -4.10
CA ASP A 40 5.02 -19.77 -5.10
C ASP A 40 6.41 -20.06 -4.47
N PRO A 41 6.86 -21.33 -4.42
CA PRO A 41 8.20 -21.67 -3.91
C PRO A 41 9.34 -21.00 -4.69
N GLU A 42 9.14 -20.69 -5.97
CA GLU A 42 10.13 -20.02 -6.82
C GLU A 42 10.24 -18.52 -6.51
N ASN A 43 9.23 -17.96 -5.83
CA ASN A 43 9.28 -16.58 -5.37
C ASN A 43 10.48 -16.37 -4.43
N ALA A 44 10.90 -17.40 -3.68
CA ALA A 44 12.10 -17.38 -2.84
C ALA A 44 13.43 -17.24 -3.62
N LEU A 45 13.44 -17.53 -4.92
CA LEU A 45 14.62 -17.43 -5.79
C LEU A 45 14.67 -16.10 -6.56
N LEU A 46 13.55 -15.39 -6.68
CA LEU A 46 13.46 -14.13 -7.40
C LEU A 46 14.03 -12.95 -6.58
N PRO A 47 14.65 -11.94 -7.21
CA PRO A 47 15.04 -10.69 -6.54
C PRO A 47 13.84 -9.96 -5.93
N ALA A 48 14.05 -9.22 -4.84
CA ALA A 48 12.98 -8.51 -4.13
C ALA A 48 12.14 -7.58 -5.02
N SER A 49 12.76 -6.96 -6.03
CA SER A 49 12.06 -6.11 -7.00
C SER A 49 11.01 -6.83 -7.84
N MET A 50 11.14 -8.14 -8.03
CA MET A 50 10.18 -8.97 -8.77
C MET A 50 9.12 -9.60 -7.86
N ARG A 51 9.34 -9.60 -6.54
CA ARG A 51 8.36 -10.08 -5.55
C ARG A 51 7.42 -8.99 -5.08
N GLN A 52 7.91 -7.74 -5.05
CA GLN A 52 7.16 -6.62 -4.52
C GLN A 52 6.01 -6.28 -5.47
N LYS A 53 4.78 -6.46 -4.99
CA LYS A 53 3.56 -6.07 -5.71
C LYS A 53 3.53 -4.56 -5.95
N ASP A 54 2.94 -4.15 -7.06
CA ASP A 54 2.75 -2.73 -7.35
C ASP A 54 1.82 -2.10 -6.31
N HIS A 55 2.35 -1.17 -5.52
CA HIS A 55 1.58 -0.45 -4.50
C HIS A 55 0.60 0.58 -5.08
N THR A 56 0.53 0.69 -6.40
CA THR A 56 -0.30 1.68 -7.08
C THR A 56 -1.06 1.06 -8.23
N VAL A 57 -2.37 1.30 -8.29
CA VAL A 57 -3.23 0.94 -9.42
C VAL A 57 -3.05 1.91 -10.61
N LYS A 58 -2.25 2.96 -10.44
CA LYS A 58 -2.03 3.97 -11.48
C LYS A 58 -1.04 3.43 -12.51
N ALA A 59 -1.45 3.41 -13.77
CA ALA A 59 -0.56 3.10 -14.87
C ALA A 59 0.61 4.11 -14.96
N ALA A 60 1.74 3.67 -15.49
CA ALA A 60 2.92 4.52 -15.69
C ALA A 60 2.55 5.77 -16.51
N THR A 61 2.74 6.94 -15.91
CA THR A 61 2.35 8.23 -16.49
C THR A 61 3.46 8.77 -17.40
N GLY A 62 3.84 8.01 -18.43
CA GLY A 62 4.73 8.45 -19.51
C GLY A 62 6.03 9.16 -19.07
N PRO A 63 6.67 9.96 -19.94
CA PRO A 63 7.81 10.78 -19.56
C PRO A 63 7.38 11.95 -18.65
N TYR A 64 8.25 12.28 -17.69
CA TYR A 64 8.03 13.35 -16.73
C TYR A 64 7.72 14.69 -17.42
N SER A 65 6.54 15.27 -17.11
CA SER A 65 6.10 16.56 -17.62
C SER A 65 5.99 17.57 -16.49
N ARG A 66 6.98 18.47 -16.38
CA ARG A 66 7.07 19.47 -15.30
C ARG A 66 5.84 20.39 -15.22
N GLU A 67 5.33 20.86 -16.36
CA GLU A 67 4.18 21.78 -16.42
C GLU A 67 2.90 21.17 -15.87
N LYS A 68 2.66 19.89 -16.16
CA LYS A 68 1.50 19.14 -15.62
C LYS A 68 1.60 18.98 -14.10
N LEU A 69 2.81 18.74 -13.60
CA LEU A 69 3.04 18.64 -12.15
C LEU A 69 2.81 19.98 -11.45
N LEU A 70 3.33 21.09 -12.00
CA LEU A 70 3.15 22.41 -11.41
C LEU A 70 1.67 22.82 -11.38
N SER A 71 0.96 22.65 -12.49
CA SER A 71 -0.48 22.97 -12.55
C SER A 71 -1.35 22.09 -11.63
N PHE A 72 -0.95 20.83 -11.38
CA PHE A 72 -1.61 20.00 -10.38
C PHE A 72 -1.39 20.54 -8.96
N LEU A 73 -0.15 20.86 -8.60
CA LEU A 73 0.19 21.40 -7.28
C LEU A 73 -0.47 22.75 -7.01
N GLU A 74 -0.56 23.63 -8.02
CA GLU A 74 -1.26 24.91 -7.89
C GLU A 74 -2.75 24.72 -7.59
N LYS A 75 -3.41 23.77 -8.25
CA LYS A 75 -4.82 23.44 -7.99
C LYS A 75 -5.01 22.85 -6.60
N GLU A 76 -4.16 21.91 -6.20
CA GLU A 76 -4.21 21.30 -4.87
C GLU A 76 -4.00 22.34 -3.77
N ALA A 77 -3.04 23.26 -3.95
CA ALA A 77 -2.80 24.35 -3.02
C ALA A 77 -3.97 25.34 -2.93
N LEU A 78 -4.67 25.59 -4.04
CA LEU A 78 -5.85 26.46 -4.05
C LEU A 78 -7.07 25.81 -3.37
N GLU A 79 -7.21 24.49 -3.49
CA GLU A 79 -8.33 23.73 -2.91
C GLU A 79 -8.10 23.40 -1.42
N TYR A 80 -6.85 23.43 -0.96
CA TYR A 80 -6.49 23.16 0.44
C TYR A 80 -7.12 24.20 1.37
N LYS A 81 -8.05 23.75 2.22
CA LYS A 81 -8.73 24.58 3.22
C LYS A 81 -7.92 24.68 4.49
N ASP A 82 -7.93 25.87 5.10
CA ASP A 82 -7.38 26.08 6.43
C ASP A 82 -8.15 25.27 7.48
N ARG A 83 -7.44 24.89 8.55
CA ARG A 83 -8.05 24.17 9.67
C ARG A 83 -8.88 25.14 10.51
N ASP A 84 -10.16 24.82 10.71
CA ASP A 84 -11.11 25.65 11.46
C ASP A 84 -10.79 25.71 12.98
N ASP A 85 -10.14 24.68 13.52
CA ASP A 85 -9.87 24.55 14.97
C ASP A 85 -8.59 25.26 15.45
N VAL A 86 -8.02 26.17 14.64
CA VAL A 86 -6.78 26.87 14.99
C VAL A 86 -7.07 28.01 15.95
N VAL A 87 -6.68 27.82 17.22
CA VAL A 87 -6.60 28.91 18.19
C VAL A 87 -5.47 29.85 17.78
N SER A 88 -5.80 31.12 17.52
CA SER A 88 -4.81 32.14 17.20
C SER A 88 -3.77 32.28 18.32
N PHE A 89 -2.49 32.37 17.93
CA PHE A 89 -1.39 32.50 18.88
C PHE A 89 -1.45 33.87 19.58
N SER A 90 -1.74 33.88 20.88
CA SER A 90 -1.92 35.12 21.66
C SER A 90 -0.61 35.81 22.06
N GLY A 91 0.56 35.22 21.81
CA GLY A 91 1.86 35.80 22.20
C GLY A 91 2.10 35.87 23.71
N GLU A 92 1.16 35.39 24.52
CA GLU A 92 1.25 35.42 25.98
C GLU A 92 2.25 34.38 26.49
N ARG A 93 3.28 34.85 27.18
CA ARG A 93 4.24 33.98 27.87
C ARG A 93 3.60 33.49 29.16
N LYS A 94 3.06 32.27 29.14
CA LYS A 94 2.50 31.61 30.35
C LYS A 94 3.55 31.09 31.33
N GLY A 95 4.82 31.04 30.93
CA GLY A 95 5.92 30.60 31.78
C GLY A 95 6.50 31.75 32.61
N LEU A 96 6.92 31.45 33.85
CA LEU A 96 7.75 32.38 34.62
C LEU A 96 9.08 32.60 33.88
N GLY A 97 9.46 33.87 33.71
CA GLY A 97 10.79 34.22 33.22
C GLY A 97 11.84 33.66 34.18
N LEU A 98 12.83 32.96 33.64
CA LEU A 98 13.99 32.49 34.40
C LEU A 98 14.68 33.69 35.06
N LEU A 99 14.58 33.77 36.39
CA LEU A 99 15.32 34.75 37.17
C LEU A 99 16.76 34.23 37.37
N PRO A 100 17.78 35.09 37.21
CA PRO A 100 19.15 34.69 37.46
C PRO A 100 19.34 34.36 38.95
N PRO A 101 20.20 33.37 39.30
CA PRO A 101 20.42 32.99 40.68
C PRO A 101 21.02 34.16 41.47
N VAL A 102 20.47 34.41 42.65
CA VAL A 102 21.00 35.40 43.59
C VAL A 102 22.24 34.80 44.26
N CYS A 103 23.42 35.35 44.00
CA CYS A 103 24.63 35.03 44.74
C CYS A 103 24.50 35.60 46.17
N ILE A 104 24.47 34.72 47.16
CA ILE A 104 24.52 35.04 48.60
C ILE A 104 25.97 35.27 49.01
#